data_AF-A0A7S2AYJ4-F1
#
_entry.id   AF-A0A7S2AYJ4-F1
#
_cell.length_a   1.000
_cell.length_b   1.000
_cell.length_c   1.000
_cell.angle_alpha   90.00
_cell.angle_beta   90.00
_cell.angle_gamma   90.00
#
_symmetry.space_group_name_H-M   'P 1'
#
loop_
_entity.id
_entity.type
_entity.pdbx_description
1 polymer ?
#
loop_
_entity_poly.entity_id
_entity_poly.type
_entity_poly.pdbx_seq_one_letter_code
_entity_poly.pdbx_strand_id
1 'polypeptide(L)'
;YTPAVGCIIPDYRQGDILDYLPPQKTAGGGIVILEEPEHLNWHRVGGRWSDHFSHVAGVAHTNYRAYAREHPQLPLVKDQLLRIFSGLAFRAHCDVIVQLSATLHDSGAPEDISRVCNVHGVRDSFLDIGRKVGGVSARDVYGAGAGE
;
A
#
# COMPACT_ATOMS: atom_id res chain seq x y z
N TYR A 1 -15.57 7.47 -26.15
CA TYR A 1 -14.93 7.67 -24.84
C TYR A 1 -13.51 8.12 -25.10
N THR A 2 -13.15 9.33 -24.67
CA THR A 2 -11.82 9.92 -24.87
C THR A 2 -11.36 10.41 -23.50
N PRO A 3 -10.46 9.70 -22.81
CA PRO A 3 -10.06 10.11 -21.46
C PRO A 3 -9.22 11.38 -21.56
N ALA A 4 -9.66 12.44 -20.89
CA ALA A 4 -8.85 13.61 -20.64
C ALA A 4 -7.83 13.25 -19.55
N VAL A 5 -6.63 12.86 -20.00
CA VAL A 5 -5.39 12.72 -19.22
C VAL A 5 -5.41 11.57 -18.18
N GLY A 6 -4.85 10.43 -18.59
CA GLY A 6 -4.02 9.55 -17.74
C GLY A 6 -4.69 8.70 -16.66
N CYS A 7 -5.95 8.91 -16.30
CA CYS A 7 -6.63 8.09 -15.29
C CYS A 7 -7.52 7.02 -15.96
N ILE A 8 -7.49 5.80 -15.43
CA ILE A 8 -8.38 4.71 -15.87
C ILE A 8 -9.85 5.02 -15.53
N ILE A 9 -10.14 5.88 -14.54
CA ILE A 9 -11.47 6.49 -14.32
C ILE A 9 -11.31 7.91 -13.73
N PRO A 10 -11.47 8.99 -14.51
CA PRO A 10 -11.46 10.36 -13.98
C PRO A 10 -12.84 11.00 -14.11
N ASP A 11 -13.78 10.66 -13.23
CA ASP A 11 -14.81 11.62 -12.82
C ASP A 11 -15.51 11.13 -11.55
N TYR A 12 -15.36 11.85 -10.44
CA TYR A 12 -16.13 11.61 -9.22
C TYR A 12 -17.65 11.80 -9.45
N ARG A 13 -18.05 12.40 -10.58
CA ARG A 13 -19.45 12.52 -11.03
C ARG A 13 -19.97 11.27 -11.74
N GLN A 14 -19.12 10.31 -12.11
CA GLN A 14 -19.51 9.08 -12.80
C GLN A 14 -19.80 7.90 -11.85
N GLY A 15 -19.73 8.09 -10.53
CA GLY A 15 -20.05 7.03 -9.55
C GLY A 15 -18.85 6.23 -9.08
N ASP A 16 -19.08 5.29 -8.18
CA ASP A 16 -18.04 4.45 -7.57
C ASP A 16 -17.66 3.32 -8.52
N ILE A 17 -16.37 2.93 -8.55
CA ILE A 17 -15.93 1.77 -9.35
C ILE A 17 -16.70 0.50 -8.98
N LEU A 18 -17.13 0.39 -7.72
CA LEU A 18 -17.95 -0.72 -7.24
C LEU A 18 -19.29 -0.86 -7.98
N ASP A 19 -19.86 0.25 -8.46
CA ASP A 19 -21.13 0.25 -9.19
C ASP A 19 -21.02 -0.42 -10.57
N TYR A 20 -19.80 -0.48 -11.10
CA TYR A 20 -19.50 -1.08 -12.41
C TYR A 20 -19.09 -2.54 -12.31
N LEU A 21 -18.92 -3.06 -11.09
CA LEU A 21 -18.50 -4.44 -10.89
C LEU A 21 -19.71 -5.39 -10.94
N PRO A 22 -19.60 -6.53 -11.64
CA PRO A 22 -20.69 -7.48 -11.71
C PRO A 22 -21.00 -8.05 -10.31
N PRO A 23 -22.27 -8.03 -9.86
CA PRO A 23 -22.66 -8.47 -8.51
C PRO A 23 -22.19 -9.88 -8.15
N GLN A 24 -22.07 -10.77 -9.15
CA GLN A 24 -21.63 -12.15 -8.96
C GLN A 24 -20.17 -12.25 -8.52
N LYS A 25 -19.32 -11.26 -8.86
CA LYS A 25 -17.91 -11.23 -8.46
C LYS A 25 -17.70 -10.57 -7.09
N THR A 26 -18.65 -9.77 -6.62
CA THR A 26 -18.59 -9.05 -5.34
C THR A 26 -19.32 -9.85 -4.25
N ALA A 27 -20.60 -10.14 -4.43
CA ALA A 27 -21.46 -10.76 -3.41
C ALA A 27 -21.19 -12.25 -3.12
N GLY A 28 -20.31 -12.91 -3.88
CA GLY A 28 -20.17 -14.38 -3.92
C GLY A 28 -18.86 -14.97 -3.39
N GLY A 29 -18.08 -14.25 -2.58
CA GLY A 29 -16.76 -14.74 -2.13
C GLY A 29 -15.56 -14.16 -2.89
N GLY A 30 -15.76 -13.02 -3.57
CA GLY A 30 -14.69 -12.39 -4.33
C GLY A 30 -13.53 -11.92 -3.44
N ILE A 31 -12.32 -12.03 -3.97
CA ILE A 31 -11.12 -11.41 -3.42
C ILE A 31 -10.79 -10.21 -4.30
N VAL A 32 -10.56 -9.05 -3.68
CA VAL A 32 -10.07 -7.87 -4.37
C VAL A 32 -8.64 -7.54 -3.92
N ILE A 33 -7.82 -7.16 -4.88
CA ILE A 33 -6.44 -6.73 -4.65
C ILE A 33 -6.36 -5.25 -4.97
N LEU A 34 -5.98 -4.45 -3.99
CA LEU A 34 -5.84 -3.00 -4.10
C LEU A 34 -4.37 -2.65 -4.17
N GLU A 35 -3.94 -2.07 -5.28
CA GLU A 35 -2.61 -1.46 -5.38
C GLU A 35 -2.66 -0.07 -4.72
N GLU A 36 -1.70 0.19 -3.83
CA GLU A 36 -1.60 1.42 -3.02
C GLU A 36 -2.93 1.84 -2.37
N PRO A 37 -3.49 1.00 -1.45
CA PRO A 37 -4.83 1.21 -0.92
C PRO A 37 -5.01 2.55 -0.19
N GLU A 38 -3.95 3.14 0.35
CA GLU A 38 -3.97 4.50 0.90
C GLU A 38 -4.27 5.54 -0.18
N HIS A 39 -3.57 5.48 -1.32
CA HIS A 39 -3.79 6.39 -2.44
C HIS A 39 -5.16 6.20 -3.06
N LEU A 40 -5.55 4.95 -3.29
CA LEU A 40 -6.85 4.61 -3.85
C LEU A 40 -8.00 5.17 -3.00
N ASN A 41 -7.93 5.00 -1.68
CA ASN A 41 -9.02 5.41 -0.78
C ASN A 41 -8.98 6.90 -0.38
N TRP A 42 -7.85 7.60 -0.51
CA TRP A 42 -7.82 9.06 -0.35
C TRP A 42 -8.55 9.80 -1.46
N HIS A 43 -8.57 9.22 -2.67
CA HIS A 43 -9.15 9.86 -3.85
C HIS A 43 -10.49 9.26 -4.28
N ARG A 44 -10.95 8.21 -3.61
CA ARG A 44 -12.23 7.55 -3.87
C ARG A 44 -13.25 7.90 -2.79
N VAL A 45 -14.37 8.47 -3.23
CA VAL A 45 -15.57 8.62 -2.38
C VAL A 45 -16.46 7.41 -2.64
N GLY A 46 -16.43 6.43 -1.74
CA GLY A 46 -17.13 5.16 -1.94
C GLY A 46 -17.25 4.34 -0.66
N GLY A 47 -18.07 3.27 -0.70
CA GLY A 47 -18.24 2.33 0.41
C GLY A 47 -16.95 1.56 0.74
N ARG A 48 -16.93 0.81 1.84
CA ARG A 48 -15.76 -0.01 2.19
C ARG A 48 -15.67 -1.18 1.22
N TRP A 49 -14.47 -1.51 0.76
CA TRP A 49 -14.22 -2.66 -0.09
C TRP A 49 -14.68 -3.97 0.57
N SER A 50 -14.50 -4.08 1.89
CA SER A 50 -14.94 -5.22 2.70
C SER A 50 -16.47 -5.40 2.74
N ASP A 51 -17.26 -4.38 2.39
CA ASP A 51 -18.72 -4.51 2.33
C ASP A 51 -19.16 -5.21 1.03
N HIS A 52 -18.28 -5.22 0.02
CA HIS A 52 -18.54 -5.77 -1.31
C HIS A 52 -17.72 -7.02 -1.63
N PHE A 53 -16.64 -7.28 -0.90
CA PHE A 53 -15.76 -8.42 -1.12
C PHE A 53 -15.54 -9.17 0.18
N SER A 54 -15.43 -10.49 0.09
CA SER A 54 -15.17 -11.32 1.27
C SER A 54 -13.75 -11.17 1.79
N HIS A 55 -12.80 -10.86 0.91
CA HIS A 55 -11.42 -10.56 1.28
C HIS A 55 -10.85 -9.40 0.47
N VAL A 56 -10.13 -8.52 1.16
CA VAL A 56 -9.44 -7.38 0.57
C VAL A 56 -7.96 -7.44 0.93
N ALA A 57 -7.13 -7.67 -0.09
CA ALA A 57 -5.68 -7.63 0.02
C ALA A 57 -5.15 -6.29 -0.52
N GLY A 58 -4.42 -5.55 0.30
CA GLY A 58 -3.70 -4.36 -0.11
C GLY A 58 -2.26 -4.69 -0.50
N VAL A 59 -1.73 -4.05 -1.54
CA VAL A 59 -0.31 -4.10 -1.91
C VAL A 59 0.28 -2.70 -1.79
N ALA A 60 1.18 -2.53 -0.82
CA ALA A 60 1.90 -1.28 -0.58
C ALA A 60 3.33 -1.41 -1.10
N HIS A 61 3.77 -0.49 -1.94
CA HIS A 61 5.10 -0.53 -2.54
C HIS A 61 5.82 0.83 -2.62
N THR A 62 5.09 1.94 -2.52
CA THR A 62 5.70 3.28 -2.49
C THR A 62 5.94 3.79 -1.07
N ASN A 63 7.14 4.35 -0.83
CA ASN A 63 7.49 4.98 0.44
C ASN A 63 7.17 6.49 0.43
N TYR A 64 5.90 6.86 0.60
CA TYR A 64 5.48 8.27 0.65
C TYR A 64 6.06 9.07 1.81
N ARG A 65 6.43 8.39 2.90
CA ARG A 65 7.07 9.00 4.07
C ARG A 65 8.46 9.56 3.72
N ALA A 66 9.24 8.83 2.93
CA ALA A 66 10.54 9.32 2.47
C ALA A 66 10.40 10.63 1.69
N TYR A 67 9.46 10.69 0.74
CA TYR A 67 9.16 11.91 -0.01
C TYR A 67 8.66 13.06 0.88
N ALA A 68 7.82 12.76 1.86
CA ALA A 68 7.30 13.78 2.78
C ALA A 68 8.39 14.37 3.67
N ARG A 69 9.37 13.56 4.09
CA ARG A 69 10.53 14.00 4.89
C ARG A 69 11.48 14.90 4.09
N GLU A 70 11.53 14.73 2.78
CA GLU A 70 12.29 15.60 1.87
C GLU A 70 11.56 16.92 1.56
N HIS A 71 10.30 17.08 1.97
CA HIS A 71 9.51 18.27 1.68
C HIS A 71 9.99 19.49 2.49
N PRO A 72 10.22 20.66 1.87
CA PRO A 72 10.83 21.81 2.54
C PRO A 72 9.98 22.40 3.68
N GLN A 73 8.65 22.32 3.58
CA GLN A 73 7.71 22.82 4.59
C GLN A 73 7.13 21.70 5.45
N LEU A 74 7.42 21.77 6.75
CA LEU A 74 6.88 20.88 7.80
C LEU A 74 7.02 19.37 7.51
N PRO A 75 8.22 18.88 7.15
CA PRO A 75 8.44 17.49 6.73
C PRO A 75 7.97 16.48 7.77
N LEU A 76 8.24 16.73 9.06
CA LEU A 76 7.85 15.84 10.15
C LEU A 76 6.31 15.77 10.35
N VAL A 77 5.62 16.90 10.19
CA VAL A 77 4.15 16.93 10.33
C VAL A 77 3.52 16.16 9.17
N LYS A 78 3.99 16.39 7.95
CA LYS A 78 3.51 15.69 6.75
C LYS A 78 3.73 14.19 6.84
N ASP A 79 4.93 13.79 7.24
CA ASP A 79 5.31 12.39 7.47
C ASP A 79 4.38 11.70 8.46
N GLN A 80 4.10 12.34 9.59
CA GLN A 80 3.22 11.79 10.64
C GLN A 80 1.76 11.73 10.20
N LEU A 81 1.26 12.76 9.51
CA LEU A 81 -0.09 12.77 8.96
C LEU A 81 -0.28 11.65 7.94
N LEU A 82 0.66 11.51 7.00
CA LEU A 82 0.62 10.43 6.01
C LEU A 82 0.59 9.06 6.68
N ARG A 83 1.41 8.85 7.72
CA ARG A 83 1.40 7.59 8.48
C ARG A 83 0.03 7.30 9.11
N ILE A 84 -0.59 8.32 9.73
CA ILE A 84 -1.90 8.17 10.38
C ILE A 84 -2.99 7.89 9.35
N PHE A 85 -3.08 8.69 8.28
CA PHE A 85 -4.12 8.53 7.27
C PHE A 85 -3.98 7.23 6.48
N SER A 86 -2.75 6.81 6.17
CA SER A 86 -2.50 5.51 5.53
C SER A 86 -2.95 4.38 6.45
N GLY A 87 -2.54 4.40 7.72
CA GLY A 87 -2.96 3.40 8.71
C GLY A 87 -4.47 3.30 8.90
N LEU A 88 -5.18 4.44 8.88
CA LEU A 88 -6.64 4.47 8.91
C LEU A 88 -7.25 3.86 7.64
N ALA A 89 -6.74 4.21 6.47
CA ALA A 89 -7.21 3.65 5.21
C ALA A 89 -7.00 2.13 5.16
N PHE A 90 -5.82 1.65 5.58
CA PHE A 90 -5.53 0.22 5.65
C PHE A 90 -6.50 -0.53 6.56
N ARG A 91 -6.72 -0.05 7.78
CA ARG A 91 -7.67 -0.68 8.73
C ARG A 91 -9.12 -0.62 8.26
N ALA A 92 -9.50 0.47 7.60
CA ALA A 92 -10.86 0.63 7.12
C ALA A 92 -11.16 -0.29 5.93
N HIS A 93 -10.18 -0.54 5.07
CA HIS A 93 -10.44 -1.13 3.76
C HIS A 93 -9.80 -2.51 3.51
N CYS A 94 -8.78 -2.92 4.26
CA CYS A 94 -8.02 -4.13 3.97
C CYS A 94 -8.04 -5.13 5.12
N ASP A 95 -8.10 -6.43 4.80
CA ASP A 95 -7.91 -7.52 5.75
C ASP A 95 -6.43 -7.85 5.93
N VAL A 96 -5.64 -7.68 4.85
CA VAL A 96 -4.20 -7.92 4.83
C VAL A 96 -3.49 -6.88 3.97
N ILE A 97 -2.30 -6.45 4.38
CA ILE A 97 -1.43 -5.54 3.62
C ILE A 97 -0.11 -6.25 3.32
N VAL A 98 0.17 -6.46 2.05
CA VAL A 98 1.44 -6.97 1.56
C VAL A 98 2.35 -5.79 1.23
N GLN A 99 3.42 -5.61 2.00
CA GLN A 99 4.47 -4.63 1.74
C GLN A 99 5.53 -5.25 0.85
N LEU A 100 5.86 -4.61 -0.28
CA LEU A 100 6.86 -5.15 -1.21
C LEU A 100 8.31 -4.92 -0.77
N SER A 101 8.51 -4.25 0.36
CA SER A 101 9.82 -3.98 0.97
C SER A 101 9.68 -3.73 2.47
N ALA A 102 10.63 -4.22 3.25
CA ALA A 102 10.75 -3.91 4.69
C ALA A 102 10.99 -2.42 4.96
N THR A 103 11.46 -1.65 3.97
CA THR A 103 11.60 -0.19 4.08
C THR A 103 10.25 0.53 4.22
N LEU A 104 9.14 -0.17 3.98
CA LEU A 104 7.78 0.31 4.14
C LEU A 104 7.19 0.00 5.52
N HIS A 105 7.94 -0.62 6.44
CA HIS A 105 7.46 -0.94 7.79
C HIS A 105 6.89 0.28 8.52
N ASP A 106 7.42 1.45 8.17
CA ASP A 106 7.06 2.74 8.72
C ASP A 106 5.82 3.37 8.03
N SER A 107 5.27 2.78 6.97
CA SER A 107 4.14 3.33 6.17
C SER A 107 2.84 3.58 6.94
N GLY A 108 2.74 3.09 8.17
CA GLY A 108 1.52 3.19 8.99
C GLY A 108 0.61 1.97 8.90
N ALA A 109 0.98 0.96 8.10
CA ALA A 109 0.35 -0.35 8.08
C ALA A 109 0.40 -0.99 9.48
N PRO A 110 -0.75 -1.42 10.04
CA PRO A 110 -0.78 -2.15 11.30
C PRO A 110 -0.04 -3.49 11.20
N GLU A 111 0.78 -3.81 12.21
CA GLU A 111 1.62 -5.02 12.22
C GLU A 111 0.82 -6.33 12.15
N ASP A 112 -0.38 -6.36 12.76
CA ASP A 112 -1.26 -7.53 12.80
C ASP A 112 -1.75 -7.95 11.41
N ILE A 113 -2.03 -6.98 10.54
CA ILE A 113 -2.50 -7.22 9.17
C ILE A 113 -1.40 -7.09 8.11
N SER A 114 -0.20 -6.64 8.47
CA SER A 114 0.87 -6.39 7.50
C SER A 114 1.87 -7.53 7.36
N ARG A 115 2.28 -7.84 6.12
CA ARG A 115 3.29 -8.86 5.78
C ARG A 115 4.27 -8.27 4.77
N VAL A 116 5.58 -8.47 4.99
CA VAL A 116 6.60 -8.08 4.02
C VAL A 116 6.84 -9.24 3.06
N CYS A 117 6.65 -9.00 1.76
CA CYS A 117 6.90 -9.96 0.68
C CYS A 117 7.71 -9.28 -0.42
N ASN A 118 9.02 -9.49 -0.44
CA ASN A 118 9.89 -8.93 -1.47
C ASN A 118 9.74 -9.73 -2.78
N VAL A 119 9.06 -9.16 -3.77
CA VAL A 119 8.84 -9.83 -5.06
C VAL A 119 10.03 -9.62 -6.02
N HIS A 120 10.87 -8.62 -5.76
CA HIS A 120 11.89 -8.14 -6.71
C HIS A 120 13.33 -8.53 -6.33
N GLY A 121 13.53 -9.15 -5.16
CA GLY A 121 14.86 -9.18 -4.57
C GLY A 121 15.36 -7.77 -4.22
N VAL A 122 16.49 -7.68 -3.54
CA VAL A 122 17.26 -6.45 -3.34
C VAL A 122 18.64 -6.69 -3.93
N ARG A 123 19.09 -5.77 -4.78
CA ARG A 123 20.39 -5.89 -5.45
C ARG A 123 21.51 -5.93 -4.40
N ASP A 124 22.49 -6.82 -4.58
CA ASP A 124 23.58 -7.04 -3.62
C ASP A 124 24.33 -5.77 -3.23
N SER A 125 24.48 -4.84 -4.18
CA SER A 125 25.12 -3.53 -3.94
C SER A 125 24.44 -2.72 -2.83
N PHE A 126 23.12 -2.84 -2.66
CA PHE A 126 22.40 -2.18 -1.56
C PHE A 126 22.57 -2.91 -0.23
N LEU A 127 22.59 -4.25 -0.26
CA LEU A 127 22.88 -5.06 0.93
C LEU A 127 24.30 -4.83 1.43
N ASP A 128 25.27 -4.65 0.52
CA ASP A 128 26.66 -4.30 0.84
C ASP A 128 26.76 -2.96 1.56
N ILE A 129 26.03 -1.95 1.09
CA ILE A 129 25.98 -0.65 1.75
C ILE A 129 25.32 -0.79 3.12
N GLY A 130 24.17 -1.48 3.21
CA GLY A 130 23.46 -1.76 4.46
C GLY A 130 24.34 -2.44 5.51
N ARG A 131 25.16 -3.42 5.10
CA ARG A 131 26.19 -4.06 5.93
C ARG A 131 27.27 -3.08 6.38
N LYS A 132 27.76 -2.23 5.48
CA LYS A 132 28.81 -1.23 5.80
C LYS A 132 28.35 -0.17 6.79
N VAL A 133 27.09 0.26 6.71
CA VAL A 133 26.52 1.27 7.63
C VAL A 133 25.90 0.67 8.89
N GLY A 134 25.93 -0.66 9.06
CA GLY A 134 25.40 -1.36 10.23
C GLY A 134 23.87 -1.31 10.37
N GLY A 135 23.16 -1.01 9.28
CA GLY A 135 21.74 -0.65 9.35
C GLY A 135 20.76 -1.79 9.10
N VAL A 136 21.02 -2.67 8.12
CA VAL A 136 20.04 -3.67 7.67
C VAL A 136 20.76 -4.90 7.09
N SER A 137 20.43 -6.10 7.58
CA SER A 137 20.91 -7.39 7.05
C SER A 137 19.97 -7.95 5.98
N ALA A 138 20.44 -8.93 5.19
CA ALA A 138 19.60 -9.62 4.21
C ALA A 138 18.39 -10.30 4.87
N ARG A 139 18.54 -10.78 6.11
CA ARG A 139 17.46 -11.37 6.90
C ARG A 139 16.39 -10.33 7.28
N ASP A 140 16.78 -9.09 7.53
CA ASP A 140 15.84 -8.00 7.83
C ASP A 140 15.09 -7.54 6.57
N VAL A 141 15.75 -7.65 5.42
CA VAL A 141 15.16 -7.32 4.12
C VAL A 141 14.14 -8.39 3.70
N TYR A 142 14.55 -9.65 3.68
CA TYR A 142 13.78 -10.76 3.09
C TYR A 142 12.99 -11.61 4.08
N GLY A 143 13.12 -11.35 5.39
CA GLY A 143 12.51 -12.15 6.43
C GLY A 143 13.35 -13.39 6.82
N ALA A 144 12.87 -14.11 7.84
CA ALA A 144 13.61 -15.17 8.53
C ALA A 144 13.99 -16.40 7.66
N GLY A 145 13.49 -16.52 6.43
CA GLY A 145 13.74 -17.66 5.52
C GLY A 145 14.79 -17.39 4.43
N ALA A 146 15.40 -16.21 4.38
CA ALA A 146 16.39 -15.90 3.35
C ALA A 146 17.81 -16.21 3.84
N GLY A 147 18.30 -17.41 3.52
CA GLY A 147 19.68 -17.79 3.82
C GLY A 147 19.96 -19.30 3.95
N GLU A 148 19.07 -20.19 3.53
CA GLU A 148 19.45 -21.58 3.23
C GLU A 148 19.89 -21.71 1.76
#